data_AF-A0A0Q7JPT3-F1
#
_entry.id   AF-A0A0Q7JPT3-F1
#
_cell.length_a   1.000
_cell.length_b   1.000
_cell.length_c   1.000
_cell.angle_alpha   90.00
_cell.angle_beta   90.00
_cell.angle_gamma   90.00
#
_symmetry.space_group_name_H-M   'P 1'
#
loop_
_entity.id
_entity.type
_entity.pdbx_description
1 polymer ?
#
loop_
_entity_poly.entity_id
_entity_poly.type
_entity_poly.pdbx_seq_one_letter_code
_entity_poly.pdbx_strand_id
1 'polypeptide(L)'
;MTTKTRTASPSLVPSQTTTEGLSVDTGGMSRPTEMPDTHGAALAVGAGEQWPVLTPPGTAGAATTAAVTGVTGTWTSGVMVDATWSINETRNAWFHVTGGAWKKIFNGTDGAFMALCTLAAQAKQTGHQMAIREEADGMVHEIYLW
;
A
#
# COMPACT_ATOMS: atom_id res chain seq x y z
N MET A 1 48.38 44.32 17.43
CA MET A 1 47.88 42.96 17.68
C MET A 1 46.61 42.81 16.84
N THR A 2 46.71 42.21 15.66
CA THR A 2 45.66 42.31 14.62
C THR A 2 45.18 40.91 14.25
N THR A 3 44.01 40.53 14.74
CA THR A 3 43.35 39.25 14.44
C THR A 3 42.50 39.39 13.17
N LYS A 4 42.80 38.58 12.16
CA LYS A 4 42.13 38.56 10.86
C LYS A 4 41.05 37.48 10.87
N THR A 5 39.79 37.87 11.03
CA THR A 5 38.64 36.93 10.99
C THR A 5 38.40 36.50 9.54
N ARG A 6 38.62 35.23 9.21
CA ARG A 6 38.23 34.64 7.91
C ARG A 6 36.79 34.13 8.02
N THR A 7 35.87 34.83 7.38
CA THR A 7 34.54 34.28 7.06
C THR A 7 34.72 33.24 5.96
N ALA A 8 34.50 31.96 6.27
CA ALA A 8 34.47 30.90 5.26
C ALA A 8 33.01 30.63 4.87
N SER A 9 32.71 30.75 3.57
CA SER A 9 31.43 30.29 3.01
C SER A 9 31.36 28.76 3.04
N PRO A 10 30.17 28.15 3.23
CA PRO A 10 30.04 26.69 3.27
C PRO A 10 30.38 26.09 1.90
N SER A 11 31.27 25.10 1.91
CA SER A 11 31.67 24.33 0.73
C SER A 11 30.70 23.17 0.52
N LEU A 12 30.24 22.99 -0.72
CA LEU A 12 29.36 21.89 -1.15
C LEU A 12 30.14 20.60 -1.50
N VAL A 13 31.38 20.46 -1.04
CA VAL A 13 32.21 19.30 -1.37
C VAL A 13 32.22 18.32 -0.19
N PRO A 14 31.66 17.12 -0.32
CA PRO A 14 31.76 16.09 0.72
C PRO A 14 33.20 15.57 0.84
N SER A 15 33.59 15.21 2.06
CA SER A 15 34.92 14.67 2.39
C SER A 15 35.21 13.40 1.58
N GLN A 16 36.36 13.36 0.89
CA GLN A 16 36.79 12.16 0.17
C GLN A 16 37.36 11.14 1.15
N THR A 17 36.72 9.98 1.23
CA THR A 17 37.28 8.78 1.86
C THR A 17 38.29 8.15 0.90
N THR A 18 39.48 7.92 1.42
CA THR A 18 40.61 7.24 0.75
C THR A 18 40.20 5.96 0.03
N THR A 19 40.58 5.89 -1.25
CA THR A 19 40.45 4.76 -2.17
C THR A 19 41.37 3.60 -1.80
N GLU A 20 40.82 2.39 -1.70
CA GLU A 20 41.52 1.15 -2.09
C GLU A 20 40.58 0.23 -2.89
N GLY A 21 41.07 -0.23 -4.05
CA GLY A 21 40.64 -1.48 -4.68
C GLY A 21 39.65 -1.38 -5.84
N LEU A 22 40.17 -1.23 -7.07
CA LEU A 22 39.44 -1.48 -8.33
C LEU A 22 39.02 -2.96 -8.46
N SER A 23 37.78 -3.20 -8.90
CA SER A 23 37.48 -4.26 -9.87
C SER A 23 36.29 -3.82 -10.74
N VAL A 24 36.49 -3.92 -12.04
CA VAL A 24 35.57 -3.51 -13.10
C VAL A 24 34.46 -4.56 -13.20
N ASP A 25 33.20 -4.14 -13.22
CA ASP A 25 32.23 -4.84 -14.07
C ASP A 25 31.22 -3.89 -14.71
N THR A 26 30.88 -4.27 -15.92
CA THR A 26 30.19 -3.55 -16.97
C THR A 26 28.69 -3.75 -16.83
N GLY A 27 27.90 -2.70 -17.04
CA GLY A 27 26.50 -2.84 -17.44
C GLY A 27 25.48 -2.38 -16.40
N GLY A 28 24.77 -1.29 -16.75
CA GLY A 28 23.42 -1.06 -16.24
C GLY A 28 22.45 -2.15 -16.72
N MET A 29 21.22 -2.09 -16.20
CA MET A 29 20.09 -3.01 -16.46
C MET A 29 19.99 -4.27 -15.58
N SER A 30 20.25 -4.16 -14.28
CA SER A 30 19.84 -5.22 -13.34
C SER A 30 18.37 -5.02 -12.94
N ARG A 31 17.45 -5.66 -13.69
CA ARG A 31 16.14 -6.07 -13.16
C ARG A 31 16.38 -6.94 -11.92
N PRO A 32 15.47 -7.02 -10.94
CA PRO A 32 15.60 -7.95 -9.82
C PRO A 32 15.86 -9.39 -10.31
N THR A 33 16.88 -10.04 -9.76
CA THR A 33 17.24 -11.43 -10.09
C THR A 33 16.16 -12.38 -9.56
N GLU A 34 15.73 -13.34 -10.39
CA GLU A 34 14.84 -14.43 -9.97
C GLU A 34 15.56 -15.31 -8.94
N MET A 35 14.92 -15.53 -7.80
CA MET A 35 15.40 -16.45 -6.77
C MET A 35 14.86 -17.86 -7.09
N PRO A 36 15.69 -18.91 -7.15
CA PRO A 36 15.23 -20.25 -7.51
C PRO A 36 14.32 -20.86 -6.42
N ASP A 37 13.23 -21.46 -6.87
CA ASP A 37 12.27 -22.21 -6.03
C ASP A 37 12.88 -23.53 -5.53
N THR A 38 13.68 -23.47 -4.47
CA THR A 38 14.10 -24.67 -3.73
C THR A 38 13.83 -24.54 -2.24
N HIS A 39 12.55 -24.49 -1.89
CA HIS A 39 12.06 -24.79 -0.54
C HIS A 39 10.80 -25.67 -0.62
N GLY A 40 10.97 -26.90 -1.12
CA GLY A 40 10.11 -28.04 -0.77
C GLY A 40 11.02 -29.14 -0.21
N ALA A 41 10.72 -29.88 0.85
CA ALA A 41 9.48 -30.07 1.56
C ALA A 41 9.81 -30.60 2.97
N ALA A 42 9.03 -30.20 3.98
CA ALA A 42 8.94 -30.94 5.22
C ALA A 42 7.46 -31.27 5.44
N LEU A 43 7.12 -32.57 5.34
CA LEU A 43 5.80 -33.09 5.69
C LEU A 43 5.66 -33.02 7.22
N ALA A 44 4.82 -32.11 7.70
CA ALA A 44 4.30 -32.16 9.06
C ALA A 44 2.84 -32.61 9.00
N VAL A 45 2.59 -33.78 9.61
CA VAL A 45 1.28 -34.38 9.84
C VAL A 45 0.51 -33.57 10.88
N GLY A 46 -0.71 -33.16 10.52
CA GLY A 46 -1.84 -33.06 11.43
C GLY A 46 -1.79 -31.96 12.50
N ALA A 47 -2.17 -30.75 12.12
CA ALA A 47 -2.90 -29.83 13.00
C ALA A 47 -3.82 -29.02 12.09
N GLY A 48 -5.14 -29.15 12.27
CA GLY A 48 -6.12 -28.49 11.40
C GLY A 48 -5.81 -27.01 11.23
N GLU A 49 -5.34 -26.67 10.04
CA GLU A 49 -5.08 -25.33 9.54
C GLU A 49 -6.28 -24.40 9.81
N GLN A 50 -6.27 -23.69 10.94
CA GLN A 50 -7.20 -22.60 11.20
C GLN A 50 -6.71 -21.35 10.47
N TRP A 51 -6.80 -21.38 9.14
CA TRP A 51 -6.78 -20.15 8.37
C TRP A 51 -8.04 -19.35 8.72
N PRO A 52 -7.97 -18.02 8.78
CA PRO A 52 -9.16 -17.19 8.78
C PRO A 52 -9.94 -17.44 7.48
N VAL A 53 -10.91 -18.36 7.49
CA VAL A 53 -11.78 -18.61 6.35
C VAL A 53 -12.97 -17.65 6.44
N LEU A 54 -12.72 -16.36 6.17
CA LEU A 54 -13.81 -15.48 5.78
C LEU A 54 -14.09 -15.76 4.30
N THR A 55 -15.19 -16.46 4.03
CA THR A 55 -15.68 -16.63 2.66
C THR A 55 -15.88 -15.25 2.04
N PRO A 56 -15.33 -14.97 0.84
CA PRO A 56 -15.48 -13.68 0.19
C PRO A 56 -16.97 -13.29 0.07
N PRO A 57 -17.33 -12.01 0.32
CA PRO A 57 -18.67 -11.53 0.03
C PRO A 57 -18.96 -11.73 -1.47
N GLY A 58 -19.86 -12.66 -1.80
CA GLY A 58 -20.24 -12.98 -3.19
C GLY A 58 -20.26 -14.48 -3.55
N THR A 59 -19.68 -15.36 -2.73
CA THR A 59 -19.80 -16.82 -2.94
C THR A 59 -21.15 -17.32 -2.41
N ALA A 60 -21.86 -18.14 -3.20
CA ALA A 60 -23.10 -18.80 -2.80
C ALA A 60 -22.85 -19.67 -1.56
N GLY A 61 -23.20 -19.17 -0.37
CA GLY A 61 -22.93 -19.81 0.92
C GLY A 61 -22.39 -18.88 2.00
N ALA A 62 -22.05 -17.62 1.70
CA ALA A 62 -21.71 -16.65 2.73
C ALA A 62 -22.92 -16.41 3.65
N ALA A 63 -22.80 -16.85 4.90
CA ALA A 63 -23.83 -16.74 5.92
C ALA A 63 -24.27 -15.28 6.13
N THR A 64 -25.56 -15.11 6.34
CA THR A 64 -26.25 -13.86 6.60
C THR A 64 -25.52 -13.00 7.63
N THR A 65 -25.20 -11.79 7.20
CA THR A 65 -24.70 -10.64 7.95
C THR A 65 -25.18 -10.63 9.41
N ALA A 66 -24.25 -10.74 10.35
CA ALA A 66 -24.51 -10.29 11.71
C ALA A 66 -24.90 -8.82 11.63
N ALA A 67 -26.12 -8.49 12.05
CA ALA A 67 -26.63 -7.12 12.07
C ALA A 67 -25.80 -6.28 13.04
N VAL A 68 -24.75 -5.64 12.54
CA VAL A 68 -24.10 -4.51 13.22
C VAL A 68 -25.12 -3.37 13.18
N THR A 69 -25.88 -3.26 14.26
CA THR A 69 -26.84 -2.18 14.47
C THR A 69 -26.04 -0.90 14.65
N GLY A 70 -25.87 -0.12 13.58
CA GLY A 70 -25.18 1.17 13.63
C GLY A 70 -24.33 1.56 12.41
N VAL A 71 -24.34 0.80 11.30
CA VAL A 71 -23.60 1.20 10.10
C VAL A 71 -24.42 2.22 9.29
N THR A 72 -24.05 3.49 9.37
CA THR A 72 -24.62 4.60 8.57
C THR A 72 -23.99 4.74 7.18
N GLY A 73 -23.10 3.82 6.79
CA GLY A 73 -22.40 3.84 5.51
C GLY A 73 -22.97 2.86 4.47
N THR A 74 -22.77 3.19 3.19
CA THR A 74 -23.12 2.35 2.05
C THR A 74 -21.96 1.41 1.72
N TRP A 75 -22.21 0.10 1.75
CA TRP A 75 -21.25 -0.92 1.33
C TRP A 75 -21.39 -1.22 -0.16
N THR A 76 -20.26 -1.26 -0.87
CA THR A 76 -20.16 -1.73 -2.26
C THR A 76 -19.09 -2.80 -2.36
N SER A 77 -19.45 -3.99 -2.82
CA SER A 77 -18.56 -5.16 -2.92
C SER A 77 -18.21 -5.50 -4.36
N GLY A 78 -17.11 -6.23 -4.56
CA GLY A 78 -16.68 -6.68 -5.89
C GLY A 78 -16.08 -5.57 -6.74
N VAL A 79 -15.66 -4.46 -6.12
CA VAL A 79 -15.08 -3.33 -6.85
C VAL A 79 -13.61 -3.63 -7.19
N MET A 80 -13.19 -3.27 -8.40
CA MET A 80 -11.79 -3.33 -8.83
C MET A 80 -11.22 -1.93 -8.94
N VAL A 81 -9.93 -1.79 -8.62
CA VAL A 81 -9.19 -0.52 -8.72
C VAL A 81 -8.27 -0.56 -9.92
N ASP A 82 -8.46 0.36 -10.87
CA ASP A 82 -7.60 0.49 -12.04
C ASP A 82 -6.61 1.66 -11.93
N ALA A 83 -6.92 2.69 -11.13
CA ALA A 83 -6.06 3.85 -10.97
C ALA A 83 -6.06 4.41 -9.54
N THR A 84 -4.94 5.06 -9.18
CA THR A 84 -4.79 5.86 -7.95
C THR A 84 -4.31 7.25 -8.34
N TRP A 85 -4.70 8.26 -7.57
CA TRP A 85 -4.33 9.66 -7.80
C TRP A 85 -4.13 10.40 -6.48
N SER A 86 -3.18 11.32 -6.45
CA SER A 86 -2.92 12.21 -5.31
C SER A 86 -2.33 13.53 -5.79
N ILE A 87 -2.47 14.57 -4.96
CA ILE A 87 -1.83 15.88 -5.18
C ILE A 87 -1.02 16.29 -3.95
N ASN A 88 -0.17 17.30 -4.08
CA ASN A 88 0.60 17.90 -2.99
C ASN A 88 -0.31 18.72 -2.04
N GLU A 89 -1.24 18.02 -1.39
CA GLU A 89 -2.12 18.53 -0.35
C GLU A 89 -2.27 17.48 0.75
N THR A 90 -2.52 17.96 1.97
CA THR A 90 -2.71 17.07 3.12
C THR A 90 -3.88 16.13 2.91
N ARG A 91 -3.59 14.82 2.88
CA ARG A 91 -4.58 13.74 2.81
C ARG A 91 -5.55 13.88 1.63
N ASN A 92 -5.05 14.29 0.47
CA ASN A 92 -5.82 14.35 -0.75
C ASN A 92 -5.39 13.24 -1.72
N ALA A 93 -6.00 12.07 -1.55
CA ALA A 93 -5.81 10.93 -2.43
C ALA A 93 -7.15 10.28 -2.78
N TRP A 94 -7.16 9.68 -3.97
CA TRP A 94 -8.32 9.08 -4.61
C TRP A 94 -7.91 7.77 -5.28
N PHE A 95 -8.89 6.88 -5.45
CA PHE A 95 -8.76 5.72 -6.32
C PHE A 95 -9.95 5.65 -7.27
N HIS A 96 -9.73 5.10 -8.46
CA HIS A 96 -10.77 4.91 -9.46
C HIS A 96 -11.31 3.50 -9.36
N VAL A 97 -12.64 3.37 -9.34
CA VAL A 97 -13.31 2.07 -9.44
C VAL A 97 -13.56 1.77 -10.91
N THR A 98 -13.16 0.60 -11.39
CA THR A 98 -13.32 0.19 -12.79
C THR A 98 -14.78 0.25 -13.23
N GLY A 99 -15.06 0.98 -14.31
CA GLY A 99 -16.42 1.21 -14.81
C GLY A 99 -17.28 2.11 -13.93
N GLY A 100 -16.70 2.69 -12.86
CA GLY A 100 -17.36 3.55 -11.90
C GLY A 100 -16.80 4.97 -11.89
N ALA A 101 -16.72 5.56 -10.70
CA ALA A 101 -16.23 6.91 -10.48
C ALA A 101 -14.99 6.91 -9.57
N TRP A 102 -14.32 8.06 -9.51
CA TRP A 102 -13.29 8.33 -8.53
C TRP A 102 -13.87 8.40 -7.12
N LYS A 103 -13.23 7.70 -6.18
CA LYS A 103 -13.59 7.65 -4.76
C LYS A 103 -12.50 8.33 -3.94
N LYS A 104 -12.91 9.25 -3.07
CA LYS A 104 -11.99 9.95 -2.16
C LYS A 104 -11.70 9.09 -0.94
N ILE A 105 -10.45 9.04 -0.52
CA ILE A 105 -10.06 8.36 0.71
C ILE A 105 -10.37 9.26 1.91
N PHE A 106 -10.94 8.69 2.98
CA PHE A 106 -11.19 9.39 4.23
C PHE A 106 -9.93 10.06 4.78
N ASN A 107 -10.04 11.34 5.16
CA ASN A 107 -8.92 12.21 5.50
C ASN A 107 -8.90 12.66 6.98
N GLY A 108 -9.53 11.91 7.89
CA GLY A 108 -9.62 12.35 9.30
C GLY A 108 -8.35 12.12 10.14
N THR A 109 -7.61 11.04 9.92
CA THR A 109 -6.40 10.69 10.73
C THR A 109 -5.27 10.11 9.88
N ASP A 110 -4.02 10.23 10.33
CA ASP A 110 -2.83 9.74 9.58
C ASP A 110 -2.81 8.25 9.41
N GLY A 111 -3.08 7.52 10.49
CA GLY A 111 -3.13 6.07 10.46
C GLY A 111 -4.19 5.55 9.50
N ALA A 112 -5.42 6.08 9.58
CA ALA A 112 -6.50 5.64 8.71
C ALA A 112 -6.23 5.99 7.24
N PHE A 113 -5.82 7.24 6.96
CA PHE A 113 -5.54 7.67 5.59
C PHE A 113 -4.43 6.84 4.95
N MET A 114 -3.32 6.59 5.68
CA MET A 114 -2.22 5.78 5.18
C MET A 114 -2.66 4.33 4.93
N ALA A 115 -3.38 3.72 5.89
CA ALA A 115 -3.87 2.35 5.74
C ALA A 115 -4.78 2.20 4.51
N LEU A 116 -5.73 3.12 4.32
CA LEU A 116 -6.63 3.09 3.17
C LEU A 116 -5.89 3.32 1.84
N CYS A 117 -4.91 4.22 1.81
CA CYS A 117 -4.04 4.39 0.64
C CYS A 117 -3.29 3.10 0.30
N THR A 118 -2.72 2.43 1.29
CA THR A 118 -1.97 1.19 1.10
C THR A 118 -2.88 0.07 0.57
N LEU A 119 -4.08 -0.09 1.14
CA LEU A 119 -5.05 -1.10 0.69
C LEU A 119 -5.51 -0.85 -0.76
N ALA A 120 -5.85 0.39 -1.11
CA ALA A 120 -6.24 0.74 -2.48
C ALA A 120 -5.09 0.51 -3.48
N ALA A 121 -3.85 0.84 -3.10
CA ALA A 121 -2.67 0.59 -3.92
C ALA A 121 -2.41 -0.92 -4.10
N GLN A 122 -2.55 -1.72 -3.04
CA GLN A 122 -2.41 -3.17 -3.10
C GLN A 122 -3.49 -3.80 -3.99
N ALA A 123 -4.75 -3.40 -3.84
CA ALA A 123 -5.85 -3.87 -4.68
C ALA A 123 -5.56 -3.61 -6.17
N LYS A 124 -5.10 -2.40 -6.50
CA LYS A 124 -4.66 -2.05 -7.87
C LYS A 124 -3.50 -2.90 -8.36
N GLN A 125 -2.47 -3.09 -7.51
CA GLN A 125 -1.27 -3.82 -7.90
C GLN A 125 -1.56 -5.30 -8.17
N THR A 126 -2.47 -5.89 -7.38
CA THR A 126 -2.77 -7.33 -7.42
C THR A 126 -4.00 -7.67 -8.27
N GLY A 127 -4.78 -6.68 -8.69
CA GLY A 127 -6.03 -6.88 -9.43
C GLY A 127 -7.13 -7.57 -8.61
N HIS A 128 -7.00 -7.65 -7.29
CA HIS A 128 -8.00 -8.28 -6.43
C HIS A 128 -9.22 -7.37 -6.26
N GLN A 129 -10.38 -8.01 -6.18
CA GLN A 129 -11.62 -7.33 -5.83
C GLN A 129 -11.61 -6.97 -4.34
N MET A 130 -12.22 -5.83 -4.01
CA MET A 130 -12.38 -5.39 -2.63
C MET A 130 -13.83 -5.00 -2.35
N ALA A 131 -14.13 -4.80 -1.06
CA ALA A 131 -15.35 -4.16 -0.61
C ALA A 131 -15.03 -2.82 0.05
N ILE A 132 -15.82 -1.79 -0.25
CA ILE A 132 -15.64 -0.44 0.28
C ILE A 132 -16.88 0.01 1.03
N ARG A 133 -16.69 0.80 2.09
CA ARG A 133 -17.75 1.54 2.77
C ARG A 133 -17.59 3.02 2.56
N GLU A 134 -18.62 3.63 2.01
CA GLU A 134 -18.74 5.07 1.86
C GLU A 134 -19.68 5.62 2.93
N GLU A 135 -19.28 6.72 3.58
CA GLU A 135 -20.16 7.45 4.50
C GLU A 135 -20.93 8.57 3.79
N ALA A 136 -21.79 9.27 4.52
CA ALA A 136 -22.58 10.39 4.01
C ALA A 136 -21.73 11.57 3.47
N ASP A 137 -20.44 11.62 3.82
CA ASP A 137 -19.48 12.58 3.28
C ASP A 137 -18.96 12.21 1.87
N GLY A 138 -19.36 11.05 1.33
CA GLY A 138 -18.93 10.55 0.03
C GLY A 138 -17.47 10.08 0.00
N MET A 139 -16.83 9.92 1.17
CA MET A 139 -15.48 9.37 1.28
C MET A 139 -15.53 7.91 1.68
N VAL A 140 -14.46 7.19 1.36
CA VAL A 140 -14.30 5.79 1.74
C VAL A 140 -13.64 5.72 3.10
N HIS A 141 -14.37 5.17 4.08
CA HIS A 141 -13.92 5.03 5.47
C HIS A 141 -13.34 3.65 5.75
N GLU A 142 -13.78 2.63 5.01
CA GLU A 142 -13.35 1.25 5.20
C GLU A 142 -13.11 0.57 3.86
N ILE A 143 -12.04 -0.23 3.79
CA ILE A 143 -11.69 -1.09 2.67
C ILE A 143 -11.43 -2.49 3.23
N TYR A 144 -12.12 -3.49 2.73
CA TYR A 144 -11.81 -4.90 2.95
C TYR A 144 -11.22 -5.49 1.68
N LEU A 145 -9.98 -5.93 1.79
CA LEU A 145 -9.20 -6.58 0.74
C LEU A 145 -8.77 -7.96 1.25
N TRP A 146 -9.03 -9.01 0.47
CA TRP A 146 -8.79 -10.40 0.83
C TRP A 146 -7.94 -11.12 -0.22
#